data_AF-A0A846W7V6-F1
#
_entry.id   AF-A0A846W7V6-F1
#
_cell.length_a   1.000
_cell.length_b   1.000
_cell.length_c   1.000
_cell.angle_alpha   90.00
_cell.angle_beta   90.00
_cell.angle_gamma   90.00
#
_symmetry.space_group_name_H-M   'P 1'
#
loop_
_entity.id
_entity.type
_entity.pdbx_description
1 polymer ?
#
loop_
_entity_poly.entity_id
_entity_poly.type
_entity_poly.pdbx_seq_one_letter_code
_entity_poly.pdbx_strand_id
1 'polypeptide(L)'
;MDYWDGIVQRIFYRIQFEPELSEELASRIAEALVLEPIEYLTAEMEYESLAGGLNDGKPLPTLVPMRQTEPQLRDFIGRVVAHLDSTRPWPTPAFTKLPAEYLAEFENSRPIARLALTVDEVSARLARRFSHDSDDGPFLLLKMRSGEVIGMFSPYWDDSTDVVVYSADSNRDATDILRELTDTGRLEPERIFVLTAESAQQSAGRYETTSIIPAFHGESEPGNTVWEGTHVDYLDDTARREFRLFGYDGLLHDSKGDLFDTSAAKTLWTPGGGRAIFVMDRNGALYSAPFHLLGRFHHSSFLAGAPVGGAGEIEAKAGVVRLISDHSTHYQPTRKYTRQVLDSLRRQGVDTTPIVIEHHSAE
;
A
#
# COMPACT_ATOMS: atom_id res chain seq x y z
N MET A 1 -20.86 -28.86 4.46
CA MET A 1 -19.93 -28.56 5.57
C MET A 1 -20.72 -27.86 6.65
N ASP A 2 -20.50 -28.20 7.91
CA ASP A 2 -21.23 -27.61 9.04
C ASP A 2 -20.42 -26.45 9.62
N TYR A 3 -20.96 -25.24 9.56
CA TYR A 3 -20.28 -24.01 10.02
C TYR A 3 -20.85 -23.46 11.32
N TRP A 4 -21.75 -24.22 11.96
CA TRP A 4 -22.52 -23.82 13.13
C TRP A 4 -21.65 -23.19 14.23
N ASP A 5 -20.63 -23.91 14.69
CA ASP A 5 -19.76 -23.45 15.78
C ASP A 5 -19.07 -22.12 15.44
N GLY A 6 -18.53 -22.00 14.22
CA GLY A 6 -17.80 -20.82 13.78
C GLY A 6 -18.69 -19.58 13.66
N ILE A 7 -19.89 -19.73 13.10
CA ILE A 7 -20.84 -18.63 12.94
C ILE A 7 -21.36 -18.18 14.31
N VAL A 8 -21.82 -19.13 15.14
CA VAL A 8 -22.38 -18.82 16.46
C VAL A 8 -21.31 -18.20 17.36
N GLN A 9 -20.07 -18.70 17.33
CA GLN A 9 -18.96 -18.10 18.07
C GLN A 9 -18.71 -16.65 17.66
N ARG A 10 -18.78 -16.33 16.37
CA ARG A 10 -18.59 -14.95 15.86
C ARG A 10 -19.74 -14.03 16.25
N ILE A 11 -20.97 -14.54 16.26
CA ILE A 11 -22.13 -13.83 16.80
C ILE A 11 -21.90 -13.52 18.28
N PHE A 12 -21.52 -14.52 19.09
CA PHE A 12 -21.24 -14.34 20.52
C PHE A 12 -20.14 -13.32 20.76
N TYR A 13 -19.04 -13.38 20.00
CA TYR A 13 -17.97 -12.41 20.11
C TYR A 13 -18.44 -10.96 19.89
N ARG A 14 -19.37 -10.74 18.94
CA ARG A 14 -19.94 -9.42 18.65
C ARG A 14 -20.88 -8.91 19.74
N ILE A 15 -21.58 -9.79 20.45
CA ILE A 15 -22.62 -9.42 21.43
C ILE A 15 -22.20 -9.60 22.90
N GLN A 16 -21.00 -10.13 23.18
CA GLN A 16 -20.56 -10.49 24.54
C GLN A 16 -20.57 -9.32 25.55
N PHE A 17 -20.50 -8.08 25.06
CA PHE A 17 -20.55 -6.86 25.87
C PHE A 17 -21.89 -6.13 25.80
N GLU A 18 -22.85 -6.64 25.03
CA GLU A 18 -24.19 -6.06 24.94
C GLU A 18 -24.96 -6.33 26.24
N PRO A 19 -25.58 -5.30 26.84
CA PRO A 19 -26.27 -5.45 28.12
C PRO A 19 -27.55 -6.30 28.00
N GLU A 20 -28.21 -6.25 26.84
CA GLU A 20 -29.45 -6.94 26.54
C GLU A 20 -29.44 -7.50 25.11
N LEU A 21 -30.03 -8.68 24.94
CA LEU A 21 -30.20 -9.32 23.63
C LEU A 21 -31.53 -8.89 22.98
N SER A 22 -31.63 -7.62 22.59
CA SER A 22 -32.88 -7.03 22.07
C SER A 22 -33.22 -7.47 20.64
N GLU A 23 -34.42 -7.14 20.16
CA GLU A 23 -34.85 -7.38 18.78
C GLU A 23 -34.02 -6.58 17.78
N GLU A 24 -33.73 -5.32 18.12
CA GLU A 24 -32.92 -4.42 17.30
C GLU A 24 -31.48 -4.96 17.17
N LEU A 25 -30.93 -5.56 18.23
CA LEU A 25 -29.63 -6.22 18.14
C LEU A 25 -29.68 -7.44 17.21
N ALA A 26 -30.74 -8.26 17.28
CA ALA A 26 -30.90 -9.41 16.39
C ALA A 26 -30.98 -8.98 14.92
N SER A 27 -31.75 -7.92 14.63
CA SER A 27 -31.83 -7.32 13.29
C SER A 27 -30.47 -6.81 12.80
N ARG A 28 -29.73 -6.04 13.63
CA ARG A 28 -28.38 -5.58 13.28
C ARG A 28 -27.41 -6.73 12.98
N ILE A 29 -27.46 -7.81 13.77
CA ILE A 29 -26.61 -8.98 13.54
C ILE A 29 -26.98 -9.68 12.24
N ALA A 30 -28.28 -9.85 11.95
CA ALA A 30 -28.75 -10.42 10.70
C ALA A 30 -28.33 -9.57 9.48
N GLU A 31 -28.49 -8.25 9.52
CA GLU A 31 -28.02 -7.34 8.47
C GLU A 31 -26.51 -7.47 8.25
N ALA A 32 -25.73 -7.58 9.33
CA ALA A 32 -24.29 -7.73 9.25
C ALA A 32 -23.86 -9.10 8.67
N LEU A 33 -24.59 -10.19 8.90
CA LEU A 33 -24.34 -11.49 8.26
C LEU A 33 -24.59 -11.43 6.75
N VAL A 34 -25.61 -10.68 6.34
CA VAL A 34 -25.94 -10.47 4.92
C VAL A 34 -24.89 -9.61 4.21
N LEU A 35 -24.56 -8.45 4.78
CA LEU A 35 -23.67 -7.47 4.14
C LEU A 35 -22.19 -7.84 4.27
N GLU A 36 -21.83 -8.55 5.33
CA GLU A 36 -20.47 -8.94 5.63
C GLU A 36 -20.35 -10.43 6.01
N PRO A 37 -20.58 -11.35 5.07
CA PRO A 37 -20.44 -12.78 5.33
C PRO A 37 -19.06 -13.13 5.92
N ILE A 38 -19.04 -14.13 6.78
CA ILE A 38 -17.88 -14.63 7.51
C ILE A 38 -16.96 -15.37 6.54
N GLU A 39 -15.72 -14.87 6.43
CA GLU A 39 -14.69 -15.44 5.57
C GLU A 39 -15.21 -15.69 4.14
N TYR A 40 -15.33 -16.95 3.74
CA TYR A 40 -15.69 -17.39 2.38
C TYR A 40 -17.16 -17.83 2.28
N LEU A 41 -17.96 -17.65 3.33
CA LEU A 41 -19.36 -18.06 3.35
C LEU A 41 -20.22 -17.08 2.54
N THR A 42 -21.37 -17.58 2.10
CA THR A 42 -22.46 -16.75 1.59
C THR A 42 -23.51 -16.56 2.67
N ALA A 43 -24.33 -15.51 2.57
CA ALA A 43 -25.46 -15.29 3.48
C ALA A 43 -26.40 -16.52 3.53
N GLU A 44 -26.56 -17.22 2.40
CA GLU A 44 -27.36 -18.46 2.33
C GLU A 44 -26.73 -19.58 3.17
N MET A 45 -25.42 -19.82 3.02
CA MET A 45 -24.73 -20.85 3.81
C MET A 45 -24.77 -20.54 5.31
N GLU A 46 -24.65 -19.27 5.69
CA GLU A 46 -24.75 -18.86 7.09
C GLU A 46 -26.16 -19.10 7.64
N TYR A 47 -27.17 -18.68 6.89
CA TYR A 47 -28.56 -18.94 7.22
C TYR A 47 -28.83 -20.44 7.39
N GLU A 48 -28.49 -21.26 6.39
CA GLU A 48 -28.75 -22.70 6.40
C GLU A 48 -28.06 -23.36 7.60
N SER A 49 -26.84 -22.93 7.91
CA SER A 49 -26.09 -23.45 9.06
C SER A 49 -26.72 -23.05 10.39
N LEU A 50 -27.23 -21.82 10.53
CA LEU A 50 -27.91 -21.36 11.75
C LEU A 50 -29.28 -22.01 11.92
N ALA A 51 -30.11 -22.01 10.87
CA ALA A 51 -31.44 -22.61 10.88
C ALA A 51 -31.36 -24.13 11.13
N GLY A 52 -30.47 -24.82 10.42
CA GLY A 52 -30.23 -26.25 10.61
C GLY A 52 -29.69 -26.57 12.01
N GLY A 53 -28.70 -25.82 12.49
CA GLY A 53 -28.12 -26.07 13.82
C GLY A 53 -29.09 -25.81 14.98
N LEU A 54 -30.01 -24.84 14.85
CA LEU A 54 -31.10 -24.65 15.79
C LEU A 54 -32.09 -25.82 15.76
N ASN A 55 -32.53 -26.24 14.57
CA ASN A 55 -33.47 -27.33 14.39
C ASN A 55 -32.94 -28.66 14.93
N ASP A 56 -31.65 -28.93 14.68
CA ASP A 56 -30.97 -30.15 15.12
C ASP A 56 -30.58 -30.12 16.60
N GLY A 57 -30.79 -29.00 17.29
CA GLY A 57 -30.45 -28.84 18.71
C GLY A 57 -28.95 -28.92 18.98
N LYS A 58 -28.11 -28.46 18.04
CA LYS A 58 -26.63 -28.54 18.16
C LYS A 58 -26.15 -27.80 19.41
N PRO A 59 -25.10 -28.29 20.10
CA PRO A 59 -24.56 -27.62 21.29
C PRO A 59 -24.05 -26.21 20.94
N LEU A 60 -24.19 -25.27 21.88
CA LEU A 60 -23.63 -23.92 21.69
C LEU A 60 -22.11 -23.93 21.95
N PRO A 61 -21.30 -23.23 21.13
CA PRO A 61 -19.87 -23.10 21.38
C PRO A 61 -19.61 -22.29 22.66
N THR A 62 -18.60 -22.70 23.43
CA THR A 62 -18.28 -22.12 24.75
C THR A 62 -17.03 -21.24 24.75
N LEU A 63 -16.36 -21.11 23.60
CA LEU A 63 -15.10 -20.38 23.47
C LEU A 63 -15.24 -18.88 23.78
N VAL A 64 -16.42 -18.29 23.52
CA VAL A 64 -16.76 -16.93 23.95
C VAL A 64 -17.67 -17.04 25.17
N PRO A 65 -17.24 -16.59 26.35
CA PRO A 65 -18.04 -16.70 27.56
C PRO A 65 -19.22 -15.71 27.51
N MET A 66 -20.43 -16.26 27.64
CA MET A 66 -21.68 -15.49 27.65
C MET A 66 -22.28 -15.44 29.06
N ARG A 67 -22.87 -14.29 29.42
CA ARG A 67 -23.54 -14.11 30.72
C ARG A 67 -24.96 -14.68 30.72
N GLN A 68 -25.57 -14.75 29.55
CA GLN A 68 -26.92 -15.24 29.33
C GLN A 68 -26.96 -16.78 29.40
N THR A 69 -28.12 -17.30 29.74
CA THR A 69 -28.37 -18.74 29.78
C THR A 69 -28.49 -19.32 28.37
N GLU A 70 -28.24 -20.62 28.19
CA GLU A 70 -28.38 -21.28 26.88
C GLU A 70 -29.77 -21.05 26.23
N PRO A 71 -30.91 -21.14 26.93
CA PRO A 71 -32.22 -20.81 26.35
C PRO A 71 -32.30 -19.38 25.79
N GLN A 72 -31.72 -18.40 26.49
CA GLN A 72 -31.71 -16.99 26.03
C GLN A 72 -30.83 -16.81 24.79
N LEU A 73 -29.70 -17.52 24.71
CA LEU A 73 -28.82 -17.48 23.55
C LEU A 73 -29.46 -18.15 22.32
N ARG A 74 -30.13 -19.30 22.51
CA ARG A 74 -30.86 -19.97 21.44
C ARG A 74 -32.03 -19.13 20.93
N ASP A 75 -32.79 -18.51 21.83
CA ASP A 75 -33.85 -17.56 21.47
C ASP A 75 -33.29 -16.41 20.60
N PHE A 76 -32.19 -15.80 21.02
CA PHE A 76 -31.55 -14.73 20.28
C PHE A 76 -31.10 -15.17 18.88
N ILE A 77 -30.43 -16.33 18.74
CA ILE A 77 -30.05 -16.87 17.43
C ILE A 77 -31.30 -17.14 16.58
N GLY A 78 -32.38 -17.64 17.19
CA GLY A 78 -33.67 -17.85 16.52
C GLY A 78 -34.26 -16.56 15.95
N ARG A 79 -34.16 -15.45 16.68
CA ARG A 79 -34.58 -14.12 16.19
C ARG A 79 -33.70 -13.60 15.06
N VAL A 80 -32.39 -13.83 15.11
CA VAL A 80 -31.48 -13.53 14.00
C VAL A 80 -31.91 -14.31 12.73
N VAL A 81 -32.18 -15.61 12.86
CA VAL A 81 -32.65 -16.45 11.75
C VAL A 81 -34.01 -15.98 11.21
N ALA A 82 -34.96 -15.62 12.08
CA ALA A 82 -36.25 -15.08 11.67
C ALA A 82 -36.10 -13.76 10.91
N HIS A 83 -35.20 -12.88 11.35
CA HIS A 83 -34.91 -11.63 10.64
C HIS A 83 -34.28 -11.88 9.27
N LEU A 84 -33.30 -12.80 9.20
CA LEU A 84 -32.72 -13.24 7.92
C LEU A 84 -33.81 -13.73 6.95
N ASP A 85 -34.74 -14.56 7.42
CA ASP A 85 -35.83 -15.07 6.57
C ASP A 85 -36.77 -13.98 6.07
N SER A 86 -37.21 -13.10 6.97
CA SER A 86 -38.15 -12.03 6.64
C SER A 86 -37.58 -10.97 5.68
N THR A 87 -36.26 -10.89 5.52
CA THR A 87 -35.56 -9.90 4.70
C THR A 87 -35.12 -10.43 3.33
N ARG A 88 -35.49 -11.67 2.98
CA ARG A 88 -35.23 -12.24 1.65
C ARG A 88 -36.08 -11.54 0.56
N PRO A 89 -35.56 -11.36 -0.68
CA PRO A 89 -34.20 -11.69 -1.11
C PRO A 89 -33.18 -10.65 -0.60
N TRP A 90 -32.03 -11.14 -0.15
CA TRP A 90 -30.99 -10.27 0.40
C TRP A 90 -30.26 -9.49 -0.70
N PRO A 91 -29.78 -8.26 -0.38
CA PRO A 91 -28.93 -7.51 -1.29
C PRO A 91 -27.61 -8.26 -1.55
N THR A 92 -27.10 -8.14 -2.77
CA THR A 92 -25.76 -8.64 -3.09
C THR A 92 -24.70 -7.77 -2.39
N PRO A 93 -23.75 -8.37 -1.65
CA PRO A 93 -22.64 -7.64 -1.05
C PRO A 93 -21.87 -6.82 -2.09
N ALA A 94 -21.19 -5.75 -1.66
CA ALA A 94 -20.30 -5.00 -2.54
C ALA A 94 -19.13 -5.87 -3.02
N PHE A 95 -18.66 -6.77 -2.16
CA PHE A 95 -17.63 -7.74 -2.45
C PHE A 95 -17.72 -8.94 -1.48
N THR A 96 -17.18 -10.08 -1.89
CA THR A 96 -17.04 -11.29 -1.07
C THR A 96 -15.59 -11.76 -1.07
N LYS A 97 -15.08 -12.27 0.06
CA LYS A 97 -13.71 -12.79 0.14
C LYS A 97 -13.62 -14.13 -0.59
N LEU A 98 -12.51 -14.34 -1.31
CA LEU A 98 -12.21 -15.59 -2.02
C LEU A 98 -11.10 -16.38 -1.31
N PRO A 99 -11.13 -17.72 -1.37
CA PRO A 99 -10.11 -18.58 -0.79
C PRO A 99 -8.80 -18.53 -1.58
N ALA A 100 -7.71 -19.01 -0.96
CA ALA A 100 -6.35 -18.99 -1.52
C ALA A 100 -6.21 -19.72 -2.88
N GLU A 101 -7.15 -20.60 -3.21
CA GLU A 101 -7.23 -21.33 -4.49
C GLU A 101 -7.27 -20.38 -5.70
N TYR A 102 -7.78 -19.16 -5.50
CA TYR A 102 -7.88 -18.13 -6.52
C TYR A 102 -6.56 -17.38 -6.76
N LEU A 103 -5.49 -17.64 -5.98
CA LEU A 103 -4.17 -17.02 -6.20
C LEU A 103 -3.64 -17.31 -7.61
N ALA A 104 -3.91 -18.50 -8.15
CA ALA A 104 -3.50 -18.90 -9.50
C ALA A 104 -4.07 -17.98 -10.60
N GLU A 105 -5.20 -17.29 -10.37
CA GLU A 105 -5.75 -16.32 -11.32
C GLU A 105 -4.87 -15.07 -11.45
N PHE A 106 -3.96 -14.85 -10.51
CA PHE A 106 -3.10 -13.67 -10.45
C PHE A 106 -1.69 -13.89 -11.02
N GLU A 107 -1.31 -15.10 -11.42
CA GLU A 107 0.03 -15.42 -11.94
C GLU A 107 0.46 -14.52 -13.13
N ASN A 108 -0.50 -14.09 -13.95
CA ASN A 108 -0.27 -13.19 -15.10
C ASN A 108 -1.07 -11.88 -14.99
N SER A 109 -1.52 -11.55 -13.78
CA SER A 109 -2.28 -10.33 -13.53
C SER A 109 -1.40 -9.09 -13.57
N ARG A 110 -2.02 -7.93 -13.79
CA ARG A 110 -1.35 -6.63 -13.72
C ARG A 110 -1.79 -5.88 -12.47
N PRO A 111 -0.87 -5.18 -11.77
CA PRO A 111 -1.27 -4.26 -10.73
C PRO A 111 -1.98 -3.06 -11.37
N ILE A 112 -3.10 -2.67 -10.78
CA ILE A 112 -4.00 -1.61 -11.26
C ILE A 112 -4.07 -0.43 -10.32
N ALA A 113 -3.67 -0.60 -9.05
CA ALA A 113 -3.53 0.51 -8.10
C ALA A 113 -2.56 0.19 -6.97
N ARG A 114 -2.00 1.24 -6.39
CA ARG A 114 -1.35 1.23 -5.08
C ARG A 114 -2.28 1.88 -4.07
N LEU A 115 -2.47 1.25 -2.92
CA LEU A 115 -3.13 1.80 -1.76
C LEU A 115 -2.04 2.28 -0.80
N ALA A 116 -1.99 3.58 -0.49
CA ALA A 116 -1.09 4.09 0.54
C ALA A 116 -1.65 3.79 1.95
N LEU A 117 -1.87 2.50 2.22
CA LEU A 117 -2.48 1.95 3.42
C LEU A 117 -1.77 0.63 3.76
N THR A 118 -1.60 0.40 5.05
CA THR A 118 -1.07 -0.87 5.59
C THR A 118 -2.08 -2.01 5.49
N VAL A 119 -1.61 -3.26 5.59
CA VAL A 119 -2.46 -4.46 5.67
C VAL A 119 -3.53 -4.33 6.77
N ASP A 120 -3.16 -3.80 7.94
CA ASP A 120 -4.09 -3.61 9.06
C ASP A 120 -5.14 -2.54 8.76
N GLU A 121 -4.72 -1.42 8.15
CA GLU A 121 -5.63 -0.35 7.74
C GLU A 121 -6.63 -0.79 6.68
N VAL A 122 -6.19 -1.53 5.66
CA VAL A 122 -7.07 -2.09 4.63
C VAL A 122 -7.99 -3.15 5.25
N SER A 123 -7.46 -4.01 6.12
CA SER A 123 -8.25 -5.04 6.79
C SER A 123 -9.37 -4.45 7.65
N ALA A 124 -9.08 -3.38 8.40
CA ALA A 124 -10.04 -2.69 9.22
C ALA A 124 -11.13 -2.02 8.38
N ARG A 125 -10.74 -1.30 7.32
CA ARG A 125 -11.65 -0.58 6.42
C ARG A 125 -12.59 -1.51 5.66
N LEU A 126 -12.06 -2.60 5.12
CA LEU A 126 -12.86 -3.56 4.36
C LEU A 126 -13.60 -4.56 5.25
N ALA A 127 -13.31 -4.59 6.56
CA ALA A 127 -13.77 -5.61 7.49
C ALA A 127 -13.42 -7.03 7.00
N ARG A 128 -12.23 -7.18 6.40
CA ARG A 128 -11.72 -8.43 5.82
C ARG A 128 -10.27 -8.63 6.18
N ARG A 129 -9.96 -9.76 6.81
CA ARG A 129 -8.57 -10.10 7.16
C ARG A 129 -7.84 -10.62 5.95
N PHE A 130 -6.60 -10.16 5.80
CA PHE A 130 -5.64 -10.75 4.88
C PHE A 130 -5.30 -12.17 5.34
N SER A 131 -5.16 -13.05 4.38
CA SER A 131 -4.54 -14.37 4.52
C SER A 131 -3.02 -14.22 4.32
N HIS A 132 -2.27 -15.28 4.56
CA HIS A 132 -0.81 -15.28 4.38
C HIS A 132 -0.40 -16.52 3.59
N ASP A 133 0.43 -16.31 2.57
CA ASP A 133 1.11 -17.36 1.81
C ASP A 133 2.62 -17.23 2.01
N SER A 134 3.35 -18.34 1.97
CA SER A 134 4.80 -18.34 2.18
C SER A 134 5.58 -17.67 1.04
N ASP A 135 5.05 -17.74 -0.18
CA ASP A 135 5.71 -17.23 -1.38
C ASP A 135 5.21 -15.81 -1.72
N ASP A 136 3.91 -15.55 -1.54
CA ASP A 136 3.28 -14.26 -1.90
C ASP A 136 3.07 -13.27 -0.74
N GLY A 137 3.35 -13.69 0.51
CA GLY A 137 3.17 -12.86 1.70
C GLY A 137 1.68 -12.62 2.06
N PRO A 138 1.35 -11.52 2.78
CA PRO A 138 -0.04 -11.15 3.06
C PRO A 138 -0.85 -10.84 1.80
N PHE A 139 -2.02 -11.48 1.67
CA PHE A 139 -2.92 -11.26 0.54
C PHE A 139 -4.41 -11.23 0.94
N LEU A 140 -5.24 -10.54 0.15
CA LEU A 140 -6.69 -10.54 0.26
C LEU A 140 -7.32 -10.60 -1.13
N LEU A 141 -8.02 -11.70 -1.42
CA LEU A 141 -8.72 -11.89 -2.69
C LEU A 141 -10.20 -11.56 -2.51
N LEU A 142 -10.75 -10.77 -3.43
CA LEU A 142 -12.14 -10.32 -3.39
C LEU A 142 -12.81 -10.55 -4.75
N LYS A 143 -14.05 -11.02 -4.71
CA LYS A 143 -14.97 -10.96 -5.84
C LYS A 143 -15.90 -9.75 -5.65
N MET A 144 -15.83 -8.81 -6.56
CA MET A 144 -16.65 -7.60 -6.59
C MET A 144 -18.08 -7.91 -7.04
N ARG A 145 -19.04 -7.02 -6.75
CA ARG A 145 -20.45 -7.17 -7.16
C ARG A 145 -20.60 -7.28 -8.68
N SER A 146 -19.76 -6.58 -9.44
CA SER A 146 -19.75 -6.68 -10.91
C SER A 146 -19.25 -8.03 -11.44
N GLY A 147 -18.74 -8.89 -10.56
CA GLY A 147 -18.19 -10.20 -10.89
C GLY A 147 -16.66 -10.22 -10.99
N GLU A 148 -16.02 -9.05 -11.00
CA GLU A 148 -14.56 -8.91 -11.09
C GLU A 148 -13.86 -9.56 -9.91
N VAL A 149 -12.70 -10.15 -10.19
CA VAL A 149 -11.84 -10.73 -9.18
C VAL A 149 -10.61 -9.83 -9.04
N ILE A 150 -10.43 -9.30 -7.84
CA ILE A 150 -9.28 -8.46 -7.50
C ILE A 150 -8.47 -9.09 -6.37
N GLY A 151 -7.17 -8.85 -6.39
CA GLY A 151 -6.23 -9.34 -5.39
C GLY A 151 -5.50 -8.17 -4.78
N MET A 152 -5.42 -8.13 -3.46
CA MET A 152 -4.68 -7.14 -2.70
C MET A 152 -3.47 -7.81 -2.06
N PHE A 153 -2.26 -7.33 -2.36
CA PHE A 153 -1.02 -7.96 -1.91
C PHE A 153 -0.12 -6.95 -1.22
N SER A 154 0.68 -7.41 -0.26
CA SER A 154 1.68 -6.60 0.43
C SER A 154 2.93 -7.44 0.72
N PRO A 155 4.13 -6.84 0.71
CA PRO A 155 4.40 -5.43 0.42
C PRO A 155 4.52 -5.18 -1.10
N TYR A 156 4.22 -3.97 -1.56
CA TYR A 156 4.46 -3.61 -2.98
C TYR A 156 5.95 -3.66 -3.37
N TRP A 157 6.84 -3.34 -2.43
CA TRP A 157 8.29 -3.40 -2.54
C TRP A 157 8.90 -3.73 -1.17
N ASP A 158 10.14 -4.24 -1.13
CA ASP A 158 10.78 -4.79 0.08
C ASP A 158 10.72 -3.87 1.32
N ASP A 159 10.68 -2.54 1.13
CA ASP A 159 10.61 -1.51 2.17
C ASP A 159 9.22 -0.84 2.36
N SER A 160 8.15 -1.34 1.72
CA SER A 160 6.80 -0.76 1.79
C SER A 160 5.92 -1.45 2.82
N THR A 161 5.00 -0.69 3.41
CA THR A 161 3.82 -1.26 4.07
C THR A 161 2.57 -1.20 3.19
N ASP A 162 2.68 -0.63 2.00
CA ASP A 162 1.54 -0.36 1.14
C ASP A 162 1.00 -1.62 0.48
N VAL A 163 -0.32 -1.63 0.30
CA VAL A 163 -1.05 -2.68 -0.38
C VAL A 163 -1.20 -2.35 -1.87
N VAL A 164 -1.08 -3.35 -2.73
CA VAL A 164 -1.25 -3.23 -4.18
C VAL A 164 -2.48 -3.98 -4.62
N VAL A 165 -3.28 -3.37 -5.47
CA VAL A 165 -4.45 -3.99 -6.08
C VAL A 165 -4.08 -4.51 -7.46
N TYR A 166 -4.38 -5.77 -7.71
CA TYR A 166 -4.29 -6.46 -8.99
C TYR A 166 -5.68 -6.82 -9.47
N SER A 167 -5.86 -6.89 -10.78
CA SER A 167 -7.07 -7.45 -11.40
C SER A 167 -6.73 -8.75 -12.11
N ALA A 168 -7.53 -9.79 -11.86
CA ALA A 168 -7.42 -11.06 -12.58
C ALA A 168 -7.79 -10.92 -14.07
N ASP A 169 -8.71 -10.01 -14.42
CA ASP A 169 -9.07 -9.70 -15.81
C ASP A 169 -8.32 -8.46 -16.34
N SER A 170 -7.32 -8.72 -17.18
CA SER A 170 -6.54 -7.66 -17.83
C SER A 170 -7.30 -6.84 -18.88
N ASN A 171 -8.49 -7.25 -19.31
CA ASN A 171 -9.25 -6.57 -20.36
C ASN A 171 -10.13 -5.42 -19.85
N ARG A 172 -10.44 -5.38 -18.55
CA ARG A 172 -11.30 -4.33 -18.00
C ARG A 172 -10.50 -3.08 -17.62
N ASP A 173 -11.16 -1.93 -17.69
CA ASP A 173 -10.58 -0.65 -17.31
C ASP A 173 -10.36 -0.61 -15.78
N ALA A 174 -9.12 -0.33 -15.37
CA ALA A 174 -8.75 -0.22 -13.96
C ALA A 174 -9.59 0.82 -13.21
N THR A 175 -9.97 1.90 -13.88
CA THR A 175 -10.76 3.00 -13.31
C THR A 175 -12.14 2.55 -12.88
N ASP A 176 -12.78 1.66 -13.66
CA ASP A 176 -14.12 1.14 -13.35
C ASP A 176 -14.08 0.19 -12.14
N ILE A 177 -13.05 -0.66 -12.07
CA ILE A 177 -12.82 -1.57 -10.94
C ILE A 177 -12.57 -0.76 -9.66
N LEU A 178 -11.71 0.25 -9.74
CA LEU A 178 -11.37 1.09 -8.59
C LEU A 178 -12.54 1.96 -8.15
N ARG A 179 -13.36 2.44 -9.09
CA ARG A 179 -14.60 3.16 -8.76
C ARG A 179 -15.55 2.28 -7.96
N GLU A 180 -15.78 1.04 -8.38
CA GLU A 180 -16.62 0.11 -7.63
C GLU A 180 -16.09 -0.13 -6.22
N LEU A 181 -14.77 -0.21 -6.06
CA LEU A 181 -14.12 -0.37 -4.76
C LEU A 181 -14.31 0.88 -3.87
N THR A 182 -14.16 2.09 -4.41
CA THR A 182 -14.35 3.34 -3.67
C THR A 182 -15.82 3.67 -3.37
N ASP A 183 -16.74 3.27 -4.25
CA ASP A 183 -18.19 3.51 -4.09
C ASP A 183 -18.77 2.81 -2.85
N THR A 184 -18.02 1.86 -2.27
CA THR A 184 -18.36 1.26 -0.97
C THR A 184 -18.26 2.25 0.19
N GLY A 185 -17.59 3.38 0.01
CA GLY A 185 -17.29 4.37 1.06
C GLY A 185 -16.30 3.88 2.11
N ARG A 186 -15.69 2.69 1.91
CA ARG A 186 -14.76 2.07 2.87
C ARG A 186 -13.30 2.46 2.63
N LEU A 187 -12.95 2.88 1.43
CA LEU A 187 -11.61 3.32 1.06
C LEU A 187 -11.67 4.73 0.49
N GLU A 188 -10.81 5.60 1.00
CA GLU A 188 -10.73 7.00 0.60
C GLU A 188 -10.02 7.14 -0.76
N PRO A 189 -10.63 7.77 -1.79
CA PRO A 189 -10.04 7.87 -3.12
C PRO A 189 -8.63 8.49 -3.13
N GLU A 190 -8.36 9.44 -2.24
CA GLU A 190 -7.05 10.08 -2.07
C GLU A 190 -5.92 9.13 -1.60
N ARG A 191 -6.27 7.93 -1.13
CA ARG A 191 -5.31 6.89 -0.74
C ARG A 191 -5.10 5.85 -1.85
N ILE A 192 -5.78 5.98 -2.99
CA ILE A 192 -5.73 5.06 -4.11
C ILE A 192 -5.03 5.71 -5.30
N PHE A 193 -3.87 5.19 -5.67
CA PHE A 193 -3.06 5.66 -6.78
C PHE A 193 -3.19 4.67 -7.93
N VAL A 194 -3.89 5.05 -9.01
CA VAL A 194 -4.07 4.18 -10.18
C VAL A 194 -2.71 3.88 -10.82
N LEU A 195 -2.42 2.60 -11.00
CA LEU A 195 -1.27 2.13 -11.74
C LEU A 195 -1.66 1.93 -13.19
N THR A 196 -1.07 2.73 -14.08
CA THR A 196 -1.20 2.53 -15.52
C THR A 196 -0.38 1.31 -15.96
N ALA A 197 -0.68 0.76 -17.14
CA ALA A 197 0.08 -0.34 -17.74
C ALA A 197 1.59 -0.03 -17.84
N GLU A 198 1.98 1.25 -17.85
CA GLU A 198 3.37 1.67 -17.79
C GLU A 198 3.96 1.57 -16.37
N SER A 199 3.25 1.96 -15.31
CA SER A 199 3.74 1.91 -13.91
C SER A 199 3.78 0.50 -13.31
N ALA A 200 2.97 -0.41 -13.84
CA ALA A 200 2.77 -1.77 -13.33
C ALA A 200 3.91 -2.77 -13.63
N GLN A 201 4.62 -2.59 -14.74
CA GLN A 201 5.53 -3.57 -15.32
C GLN A 201 6.98 -3.48 -14.76
N GLN A 202 7.17 -2.99 -13.53
CA GLN A 202 8.38 -2.25 -13.17
C GLN A 202 9.03 -2.47 -11.80
N SER A 203 8.55 -3.38 -10.96
CA SER A 203 8.96 -3.46 -9.56
C SER A 203 10.10 -4.46 -9.23
N ALA A 204 10.81 -5.02 -10.21
CA ALA A 204 12.01 -5.85 -9.94
C ALA A 204 13.29 -5.21 -10.53
N GLY A 205 14.13 -4.61 -9.67
CA GLY A 205 15.56 -4.33 -9.90
C GLY A 205 15.93 -3.80 -11.30
N ARG A 206 15.21 -2.78 -11.76
CA ARG A 206 15.20 -2.33 -13.17
C ARG A 206 16.41 -1.49 -13.59
N TYR A 207 16.98 -0.75 -12.66
CA TYR A 207 17.90 0.32 -12.98
C TYR A 207 19.34 -0.06 -12.63
N GLU A 208 20.26 0.11 -13.57
CA GLU A 208 21.69 -0.07 -13.31
C GLU A 208 22.13 0.88 -12.20
N THR A 209 23.07 0.44 -11.37
CA THR A 209 23.61 1.29 -10.30
C THR A 209 25.05 1.69 -10.56
N THR A 210 25.47 2.79 -9.95
CA THR A 210 26.87 3.20 -9.82
C THR A 210 27.24 3.26 -8.35
N SER A 211 28.41 2.75 -8.01
CA SER A 211 28.93 2.81 -6.64
C SER A 211 29.42 4.21 -6.32
N ILE A 212 29.46 4.54 -5.03
CA ILE A 212 30.18 5.69 -4.53
C ILE A 212 31.67 5.58 -4.92
N ILE A 213 32.32 6.71 -5.22
CA ILE A 213 33.74 6.67 -5.56
C ILE A 213 34.59 6.33 -4.33
N PRO A 214 35.70 5.58 -4.48
CA PRO A 214 36.49 5.08 -3.35
C PRO A 214 37.02 6.15 -2.40
N ALA A 215 37.18 7.40 -2.86
CA ALA A 215 37.67 8.52 -2.05
C ALA A 215 36.74 8.90 -0.88
N PHE A 216 35.45 8.54 -0.95
CA PHE A 216 34.47 8.81 0.12
C PHE A 216 34.16 7.58 0.97
N HIS A 217 34.85 6.45 0.75
CA HIS A 217 34.65 5.27 1.61
C HIS A 217 35.04 5.59 3.06
N GLY A 218 34.15 5.24 4.00
CA GLY A 218 34.35 5.50 5.42
C GLY A 218 34.07 6.94 5.87
N GLU A 219 33.48 7.79 5.02
CA GLU A 219 33.17 9.18 5.37
C GLU A 219 32.13 9.35 6.49
N SER A 220 31.38 8.28 6.79
CA SER A 220 30.43 8.23 7.91
C SER A 220 31.10 7.91 9.26
N GLU A 221 32.33 7.41 9.24
CA GLU A 221 33.02 7.01 10.46
C GLU A 221 33.50 8.23 11.25
N PRO A 222 33.19 8.36 12.55
CA PRO A 222 33.74 9.43 13.37
C PRO A 222 35.28 9.41 13.37
N GLY A 223 35.90 10.53 12.98
CA GLY A 223 37.37 10.64 12.90
C GLY A 223 37.97 10.14 11.58
N ASN A 224 37.17 9.94 10.54
CA ASN A 224 37.65 9.62 9.20
C ASN A 224 38.57 10.72 8.62
N THR A 225 39.34 10.36 7.59
CA THR A 225 40.26 11.28 6.90
C THR A 225 39.64 11.97 5.68
N VAL A 226 38.37 11.67 5.35
CA VAL A 226 37.64 12.27 4.22
C VAL A 226 37.16 13.67 4.59
N TRP A 227 36.60 13.82 5.80
CA TRP A 227 36.06 15.06 6.33
C TRP A 227 36.70 15.40 7.68
N GLU A 228 37.79 16.17 7.67
CA GLU A 228 38.52 16.51 8.89
C GLU A 228 37.61 17.18 9.94
N GLY A 229 37.46 16.55 11.11
CA GLY A 229 36.65 17.04 12.21
C GLY A 229 35.13 16.85 12.07
N THR A 230 34.64 16.21 11.00
CA THR A 230 33.22 15.91 10.76
C THR A 230 33.01 14.51 10.18
N HIS A 231 31.77 14.08 9.97
CA HIS A 231 31.43 12.83 9.31
C HIS A 231 30.02 12.93 8.73
N VAL A 232 29.78 12.20 7.65
CA VAL A 232 28.50 12.18 6.95
C VAL A 232 27.50 11.33 7.71
N ASP A 233 26.33 11.88 7.95
CA ASP A 233 25.23 11.18 8.59
C ASP A 233 24.58 10.25 7.56
N TYR A 234 24.75 8.94 7.76
CA TYR A 234 24.09 7.91 6.96
C TYR A 234 22.73 7.60 7.57
N LEU A 235 21.70 7.61 6.73
CA LEU A 235 20.33 7.35 7.14
C LEU A 235 20.05 5.84 7.11
N ASP A 236 19.35 5.36 8.14
CA ASP A 236 18.72 4.05 8.09
C ASP A 236 17.43 4.08 7.29
N ASP A 237 16.82 2.90 7.11
CA ASP A 237 15.60 2.73 6.34
C ASP A 237 14.41 3.56 6.86
N THR A 238 14.37 3.85 8.16
CA THR A 238 13.31 4.64 8.78
C THR A 238 13.56 6.13 8.55
N ALA A 239 14.77 6.60 8.83
CA ALA A 239 15.14 8.01 8.70
C ALA A 239 15.08 8.48 7.24
N ARG A 240 15.43 7.64 6.26
CA ARG A 240 15.37 8.04 4.85
C ARG A 240 13.95 8.24 4.31
N ARG A 241 12.91 7.71 4.98
CA ARG A 241 11.50 7.87 4.56
C ARG A 241 11.05 9.33 4.55
N GLU A 242 11.62 10.17 5.42
CA GLU A 242 11.29 11.60 5.46
C GLU A 242 11.67 12.31 4.15
N PHE A 243 12.72 11.84 3.48
CA PHE A 243 13.25 12.45 2.25
C PHE A 243 12.63 11.87 0.98
N ARG A 244 11.65 10.98 1.13
CA ARG A 244 11.07 10.23 0.02
C ARG A 244 10.26 11.13 -0.90
N LEU A 245 10.41 10.92 -2.22
CA LEU A 245 9.58 11.56 -3.24
C LEU A 245 8.65 10.54 -3.92
N PHE A 246 7.49 11.04 -4.37
CA PHE A 246 6.45 10.26 -5.02
C PHE A 246 5.92 10.97 -6.27
N GLY A 247 5.97 10.31 -7.42
CA GLY A 247 5.32 10.78 -8.64
C GLY A 247 3.87 10.29 -8.73
N TYR A 248 2.94 11.18 -9.09
CA TYR A 248 1.57 10.87 -9.51
C TYR A 248 0.87 12.13 -10.05
N ASP A 249 -0.20 11.98 -10.83
CA ASP A 249 -1.00 13.09 -11.41
C ASP A 249 -0.18 14.15 -12.19
N GLY A 250 0.89 13.72 -12.86
CA GLY A 250 1.80 14.61 -13.59
C GLY A 250 2.78 15.37 -12.71
N LEU A 251 2.74 15.20 -11.39
CA LEU A 251 3.46 16.00 -10.40
C LEU A 251 4.30 15.14 -9.46
N LEU A 252 5.29 15.77 -8.82
CA LEU A 252 6.13 15.19 -7.79
C LEU A 252 5.72 15.71 -6.41
N HIS A 253 5.61 14.81 -5.44
CA HIS A 253 5.20 15.08 -4.07
C HIS A 253 6.26 14.61 -3.08
N ASP A 254 6.31 15.25 -1.92
CA ASP A 254 7.17 14.83 -0.81
C ASP A 254 6.54 13.70 0.03
N SER A 255 7.24 13.31 1.10
CA SER A 255 6.82 12.22 1.99
C SER A 255 5.53 12.49 2.77
N LYS A 256 5.07 13.75 2.82
CA LYS A 256 3.83 14.16 3.48
C LYS A 256 2.66 14.26 2.50
N GLY A 257 2.94 14.09 1.20
CA GLY A 257 1.96 14.26 0.13
C GLY A 257 1.84 15.71 -0.36
N ASP A 258 2.67 16.63 0.12
CA ASP A 258 2.68 18.00 -0.34
C ASP A 258 3.42 18.11 -1.69
N LEU A 259 3.06 19.13 -2.49
CA LEU A 259 3.73 19.39 -3.76
C LEU A 259 5.21 19.69 -3.53
N PHE A 260 6.08 18.92 -4.17
CA PHE A 260 7.52 19.08 -4.01
C PHE A 260 7.98 20.42 -4.59
N ASP A 261 8.68 21.22 -3.78
CA ASP A 261 9.12 22.56 -4.15
C ASP A 261 10.55 22.83 -3.65
N THR A 262 11.43 23.21 -4.57
CA THR A 262 12.84 23.49 -4.29
C THR A 262 13.14 24.99 -4.26
N SER A 263 12.14 25.87 -4.34
CA SER A 263 12.34 27.33 -4.44
C SER A 263 13.11 27.91 -3.24
N ALA A 264 12.95 27.30 -2.06
CA ALA A 264 13.67 27.69 -0.84
C ALA A 264 14.96 26.87 -0.60
N ALA A 265 15.19 25.83 -1.41
CA ALA A 265 16.34 24.93 -1.27
C ALA A 265 17.64 25.60 -1.70
N LYS A 266 18.75 25.21 -1.05
CA LYS A 266 20.10 25.67 -1.36
C LYS A 266 21.07 24.51 -1.21
N THR A 267 21.87 24.28 -2.24
CA THR A 267 22.96 23.29 -2.23
C THR A 267 24.32 23.99 -2.24
N LEU A 268 25.40 23.24 -2.01
CA LEU A 268 26.76 23.79 -2.17
C LEU A 268 27.06 24.17 -3.62
N TRP A 269 26.43 23.50 -4.59
CA TRP A 269 26.63 23.73 -6.02
C TRP A 269 25.80 24.88 -6.57
N THR A 270 24.62 25.10 -6.00
CA THR A 270 23.68 26.14 -6.43
C THR A 270 23.39 27.08 -5.25
N PRO A 271 24.35 27.94 -4.85
CA PRO A 271 24.18 28.86 -3.73
C PRO A 271 23.11 29.93 -4.01
N GLY A 272 22.78 30.16 -5.30
CA GLY A 272 21.64 30.98 -5.73
C GLY A 272 20.27 30.38 -5.38
N GLY A 273 20.24 29.12 -4.95
CA GLY A 273 19.05 28.39 -4.53
C GLY A 273 18.22 27.83 -5.68
N GLY A 274 17.07 27.24 -5.35
CA GLY A 274 16.13 26.68 -6.31
C GLY A 274 16.38 25.21 -6.64
N ARG A 275 17.44 24.59 -6.12
CA ARG A 275 17.79 23.19 -6.38
C ARG A 275 17.99 22.42 -5.07
N ALA A 276 17.66 21.14 -5.10
CA ALA A 276 17.83 20.19 -4.01
C ALA A 276 18.70 19.01 -4.48
N ILE A 277 19.42 18.35 -3.58
CA ILE A 277 20.15 17.14 -3.91
C ILE A 277 19.19 15.96 -3.96
N PHE A 278 19.37 15.04 -4.90
CA PHE A 278 18.57 13.82 -4.96
C PHE A 278 19.41 12.58 -5.24
N VAL A 279 18.91 11.42 -4.82
CA VAL A 279 19.34 10.12 -5.32
C VAL A 279 18.14 9.27 -5.73
N MET A 280 18.40 8.29 -6.59
CA MET A 280 17.46 7.24 -6.97
C MET A 280 18.10 5.89 -6.69
N ASP A 281 17.39 4.95 -6.09
CA ASP A 281 17.91 3.59 -5.89
C ASP A 281 17.72 2.69 -7.14
N ARG A 282 18.08 1.41 -7.04
CA ARG A 282 17.95 0.41 -8.12
C ARG A 282 16.51 0.09 -8.56
N ASN A 283 15.53 0.43 -7.73
CA ASN A 283 14.11 0.19 -7.95
C ASN A 283 13.40 1.45 -8.47
N GLY A 284 14.14 2.54 -8.70
CA GLY A 284 13.59 3.80 -9.22
C GLY A 284 13.10 4.74 -8.13
N ALA A 285 13.38 4.38 -6.88
CA ALA A 285 12.85 5.01 -5.70
C ALA A 285 13.66 6.31 -5.42
N LEU A 286 13.02 7.49 -5.46
CA LEU A 286 13.70 8.79 -5.32
C LEU A 286 13.70 9.34 -3.89
N TYR A 287 14.80 9.97 -3.50
CA TYR A 287 14.96 10.69 -2.24
C TYR A 287 15.59 12.05 -2.51
N SER A 288 15.16 13.10 -1.80
CA SER A 288 15.70 14.45 -1.98
C SER A 288 15.73 15.23 -0.68
N ALA A 289 16.75 16.09 -0.53
CA ALA A 289 16.88 16.99 0.59
C ALA A 289 17.11 18.42 0.09
N PRO A 290 16.43 19.44 0.66
CA PRO A 290 16.55 20.83 0.22
C PRO A 290 17.88 21.49 0.65
N PHE A 291 18.78 20.71 1.25
CA PHE A 291 20.07 21.14 1.76
C PHE A 291 21.17 20.17 1.37
N HIS A 292 22.38 20.71 1.30
CA HIS A 292 23.62 19.97 1.09
C HIS A 292 24.63 20.50 2.10
N LEU A 293 24.99 19.69 3.11
CA LEU A 293 25.78 20.15 4.26
C LEU A 293 27.17 19.53 4.19
N LEU A 294 28.18 20.37 3.97
CA LEU A 294 29.56 19.92 3.82
C LEU A 294 30.01 19.10 5.04
N GLY A 295 30.53 17.90 4.77
CA GLY A 295 30.98 16.94 5.79
C GLY A 295 29.88 16.40 6.72
N ARG A 296 28.59 16.60 6.39
CA ARG A 296 27.45 16.19 7.24
C ARG A 296 26.33 15.50 6.47
N PHE A 297 25.87 16.07 5.37
CA PHE A 297 24.75 15.50 4.61
C PHE A 297 25.00 15.66 3.12
N HIS A 298 25.17 14.54 2.42
CA HIS A 298 25.47 14.46 0.99
C HIS A 298 24.57 13.42 0.31
N HIS A 299 24.74 13.18 -1.00
CA HIS A 299 24.03 12.12 -1.71
C HIS A 299 24.18 10.74 -1.05
N SER A 300 25.36 10.45 -0.49
CA SER A 300 25.66 9.20 0.19
C SER A 300 24.83 9.00 1.47
N SER A 301 24.33 10.07 2.09
CA SER A 301 23.49 10.00 3.29
C SER A 301 22.22 9.18 3.07
N PHE A 302 21.55 9.32 1.92
CA PHE A 302 20.23 8.73 1.69
C PHE A 302 20.22 7.20 1.72
N LEU A 303 21.23 6.56 1.12
CA LEU A 303 21.34 5.10 1.01
C LEU A 303 22.57 4.55 1.75
N ALA A 304 23.06 5.27 2.75
CA ALA A 304 24.23 4.88 3.54
C ALA A 304 25.46 4.46 2.70
N GLY A 305 25.74 5.22 1.63
CA GLY A 305 26.85 4.96 0.71
C GLY A 305 26.64 3.78 -0.27
N ALA A 306 25.48 3.13 -0.26
CA ALA A 306 25.17 2.06 -1.20
C ALA A 306 25.10 2.56 -2.66
N PRO A 307 25.23 1.67 -3.66
CA PRO A 307 25.11 2.04 -5.06
C PRO A 307 23.75 2.65 -5.41
N VAL A 308 23.76 3.68 -6.27
CA VAL A 308 22.57 4.43 -6.68
C VAL A 308 22.25 4.22 -8.16
N GLY A 309 20.97 4.19 -8.50
CA GLY A 309 20.49 4.31 -9.88
C GLY A 309 20.53 5.75 -10.41
N GLY A 310 20.78 6.75 -9.58
CA GLY A 310 20.98 8.12 -10.05
C GLY A 310 21.31 9.03 -8.90
N ALA A 311 22.05 10.09 -9.17
CA ALA A 311 22.36 11.13 -8.19
C ALA A 311 22.58 12.46 -8.90
N GLY A 312 22.18 13.55 -8.27
CA GLY A 312 22.39 14.88 -8.82
C GLY A 312 21.59 15.96 -8.11
N GLU A 313 21.21 17.01 -8.84
CA GLU A 313 20.28 18.02 -8.36
C GLU A 313 18.95 17.95 -9.09
N ILE A 314 17.88 18.30 -8.37
CA ILE A 314 16.52 18.43 -8.89
C ILE A 314 16.01 19.86 -8.66
N GLU A 315 15.34 20.43 -9.66
CA GLU A 315 14.54 21.64 -9.54
C GLU A 315 13.07 21.27 -9.73
N ALA A 316 12.23 21.64 -8.77
CA ALA A 316 10.79 21.50 -8.87
C ALA A 316 10.09 22.72 -8.27
N LYS A 317 8.95 23.09 -8.85
CA LYS A 317 8.10 24.16 -8.32
C LYS A 317 6.65 23.72 -8.34
N ALA A 318 6.00 23.73 -7.18
CA ALA A 318 4.64 23.22 -7.00
C ALA A 318 4.45 21.84 -7.68
N GLY A 319 5.38 20.92 -7.42
CA GLY A 319 5.38 19.55 -7.93
C GLY A 319 5.79 19.38 -9.40
N VAL A 320 5.87 20.46 -10.19
CA VAL A 320 6.36 20.40 -11.57
C VAL A 320 7.88 20.32 -11.56
N VAL A 321 8.43 19.18 -11.99
CA VAL A 321 9.88 19.01 -12.17
C VAL A 321 10.32 19.80 -13.40
N ARG A 322 11.36 20.62 -13.23
CA ARG A 322 11.87 21.52 -14.28
C ARG A 322 13.26 21.18 -14.72
N LEU A 323 14.08 20.63 -13.82
CA LEU A 323 15.45 20.26 -14.12
C LEU A 323 15.89 19.04 -13.33
N ILE A 324 16.66 18.20 -14.00
CA ILE A 324 17.45 17.14 -13.38
C ILE A 324 18.89 17.29 -13.87
N SER A 325 19.85 17.30 -12.94
CA SER A 325 21.28 17.23 -13.27
C SER A 325 21.90 15.91 -12.82
N ASP A 326 23.11 15.62 -13.30
CA ASP A 326 24.00 14.55 -12.80
C ASP A 326 25.06 15.09 -11.83
N HIS A 327 24.84 16.27 -11.25
CA HIS A 327 25.82 16.93 -10.40
C HIS A 327 25.92 16.25 -9.02
N SER A 328 26.76 15.22 -8.94
CA SER A 328 27.09 14.53 -7.70
C SER A 328 28.58 14.25 -7.61
N THR A 329 29.25 14.83 -6.62
CA THR A 329 30.69 14.58 -6.40
C THR A 329 30.97 13.17 -5.90
N HIS A 330 30.02 12.55 -5.18
CA HIS A 330 30.20 11.25 -4.52
C HIS A 330 30.01 10.08 -5.47
N TYR A 331 29.05 10.18 -6.40
CA TYR A 331 28.71 9.08 -7.30
C TYR A 331 29.13 9.34 -8.76
N GLN A 332 29.32 10.61 -9.13
CA GLN A 332 29.68 11.05 -10.49
C GLN A 332 28.97 10.25 -11.59
N PRO A 333 27.63 10.17 -11.56
CA PRO A 333 26.89 9.35 -12.51
C PRO A 333 27.12 9.85 -13.93
N THR A 334 27.40 8.93 -14.85
CA THR A 334 27.40 9.25 -16.28
C THR A 334 25.98 9.56 -16.77
N ARG A 335 25.88 10.15 -17.96
CA ARG A 335 24.60 10.61 -18.54
C ARG A 335 23.53 9.52 -18.64
N LYS A 336 23.92 8.23 -18.72
CA LYS A 336 22.96 7.11 -18.72
C LYS A 336 22.13 7.05 -17.44
N TYR A 337 22.75 7.34 -16.29
CA TYR A 337 22.09 7.31 -14.99
C TYR A 337 21.11 8.49 -14.84
N THR A 338 21.37 9.63 -15.47
CA THR A 338 20.40 10.73 -15.53
C THR A 338 19.17 10.36 -16.37
N ARG A 339 19.37 9.63 -17.47
CA ARG A 339 18.26 9.19 -18.34
C ARG A 339 17.34 8.19 -17.64
N GLN A 340 17.88 7.27 -16.83
CA GLN A 340 17.05 6.35 -16.03
C GLN A 340 16.25 7.07 -14.94
N VAL A 341 16.75 8.19 -14.40
CA VAL A 341 15.96 9.04 -13.50
C VAL A 341 14.76 9.62 -14.24
N LEU A 342 14.95 10.12 -15.46
CA LEU A 342 13.85 10.62 -16.29
C LEU A 342 12.85 9.51 -16.66
N ASP A 343 13.35 8.33 -17.01
CA ASP A 343 12.54 7.13 -17.26
C ASP A 343 11.70 6.80 -16.02
N SER A 344 12.33 6.77 -14.83
CA SER A 344 11.65 6.50 -13.56
C SER A 344 10.57 7.53 -13.23
N LEU A 345 10.85 8.83 -13.38
CA LEU A 345 9.87 9.89 -13.15
C LEU A 345 8.67 9.76 -14.08
N ARG A 346 8.90 9.55 -15.39
CA ARG A 346 7.83 9.33 -16.37
C ARG A 346 6.96 8.13 -15.99
N ARG A 347 7.61 7.05 -15.58
CA ARG A 347 6.95 5.79 -15.21
C ARG A 347 6.17 5.88 -13.90
N GLN A 348 6.56 6.78 -13.02
CA GLN A 348 5.80 7.16 -11.83
C GLN A 348 4.70 8.19 -12.13
N GLY A 349 4.46 8.52 -13.40
CA GLY A 349 3.36 9.42 -13.79
C GLY A 349 3.67 10.90 -13.63
N VAL A 350 4.94 11.30 -13.50
CA VAL A 350 5.36 12.72 -13.55
C VAL A 350 5.38 13.20 -15.00
N ASP A 351 4.89 14.41 -15.27
CA ASP A 351 5.04 15.04 -16.58
C ASP A 351 6.53 15.37 -16.80
N THR A 352 7.13 14.67 -17.76
CA THR A 352 8.55 14.84 -18.10
C THR A 352 8.80 15.80 -19.24
N THR A 353 7.74 16.29 -19.90
CA THR A 353 7.81 17.26 -21.00
C THR A 353 8.55 18.55 -20.63
N PRO A 354 8.35 19.16 -19.44
CA PRO A 354 9.03 20.40 -19.07
C PRO A 354 10.46 20.22 -18.54
N ILE A 355 10.93 18.98 -18.37
CA ILE A 355 12.21 18.71 -17.68
C ILE A 355 13.39 18.98 -18.61
N VAL A 356 14.25 19.90 -18.20
CA VAL A 356 15.57 20.14 -18.79
C VAL A 356 16.60 19.21 -18.13
N ILE A 357 17.42 18.54 -18.93
CA ILE A 357 18.54 17.76 -18.41
C ILE A 357 19.83 18.58 -18.49
N GLU A 358 20.53 18.67 -17.36
CA GLU A 358 21.83 19.33 -17.24
C GLU A 358 22.92 18.27 -17.00
N HIS A 359 23.99 18.30 -17.80
CA HIS A 359 25.10 17.35 -17.70
C HIS A 359 26.40 18.03 -17.25
N HIS A 360 27.02 17.48 -16.22
CA HIS A 360 28.32 17.81 -15.65
C HIS A 360 29.32 16.68 -15.87
N SER A 361 28.84 15.46 -16.16
CA SER A 361 29.69 14.34 -16.56
C SER A 361 30.15 14.44 -18.03
N ALA A 362 31.39 14.01 -18.28
CA ALA A 362 31.81 13.64 -19.63
C ALA A 362 31.08 12.35 -20.05
N GLU A 363 30.74 12.25 -21.35
CA GLU A 363 29.79 11.30 -21.99
C GLU A 363 29.28 10.08 -21.20
#